data_AF-A0A094H816-F1
#
_entry.id   AF-A0A094H816-F1
#
_cell.length_a   1.000
_cell.length_b   1.000
_cell.length_c   1.000
_cell.angle_alpha   90.00
_cell.angle_beta   90.00
_cell.angle_gamma   90.00
#
_symmetry.space_group_name_H-M   'P 1'
#
loop_
_entity.id
_entity.type
_entity.pdbx_description
1 polymer ?
#
loop_
_entity_poly.entity_id
_entity_poly.type
_entity_poly.pdbx_seq_one_letter_code
_entity_poly.pdbx_strand_id
1 'polypeptide(L)'
;MVRRRNNQAQELDLRLSEAVLGIQTRKYKSANAAAIALNLRPDTVRRRIRGIPTRKEARQQQQLLSKNQENTLLKWIKELTISGYAPSHRILREVADEVRSNKCRVFQPQQHLQQQQQQQPQT
;
A
#
# COMPACT_ATOMS: atom_id res chain seq x y z
N MET A 1 -10.13 -6.79 -12.45
CA MET A 1 -9.64 -5.43 -12.77
C MET A 1 -9.79 -4.53 -11.55
N VAL A 2 -8.77 -3.74 -11.21
CA VAL A 2 -8.88 -2.70 -10.17
C VAL A 2 -9.71 -1.54 -10.72
N ARG A 3 -10.87 -1.27 -10.13
CA ARG A 3 -11.72 -0.14 -10.55
C ARG A 3 -10.98 1.18 -10.24
N ARG A 4 -10.71 1.99 -11.27
CA ARG A 4 -10.16 3.33 -11.10
C ARG A 4 -11.15 4.16 -10.27
N ARG A 5 -10.67 4.84 -9.24
CA ARG A 5 -11.52 5.71 -8.41
C ARG A 5 -11.95 6.93 -9.20
N ASN A 6 -13.15 7.40 -8.92
CA ASN A 6 -13.56 8.75 -9.30
C ASN A 6 -12.72 9.75 -8.48
N ASN A 7 -12.15 10.76 -9.13
CA ASN A 7 -11.39 11.84 -8.49
C ASN A 7 -12.18 12.49 -7.34
N GLN A 8 -13.50 12.67 -7.51
CA GLN A 8 -14.36 13.23 -6.47
C GLN A 8 -14.40 12.36 -5.20
N ALA A 9 -14.34 11.03 -5.35
CA ALA A 9 -14.32 10.12 -4.21
C ALA A 9 -12.96 10.15 -3.49
N GLN A 10 -11.87 10.44 -4.19
CA GLN A 10 -10.56 10.64 -3.57
C GLN A 10 -10.54 11.95 -2.79
N GLU A 11 -11.08 13.01 -3.36
CA GLU A 11 -11.20 14.31 -2.72
C GLU A 11 -12.02 14.24 -1.42
N LEU A 12 -13.14 13.51 -1.42
CA LEU A 12 -13.93 13.30 -0.21
C LEU A 12 -13.16 12.55 0.90
N ASP A 13 -12.38 11.53 0.53
CA ASP A 13 -11.53 10.82 1.50
C ASP A 13 -10.45 11.75 2.08
N LEU A 14 -9.87 12.63 1.26
CA LEU A 14 -8.88 13.63 1.70
C LEU A 14 -9.50 14.62 2.68
N ARG A 15 -10.63 15.24 2.33
CA ARG A 15 -11.36 16.17 3.22
C ARG A 15 -11.76 15.49 4.52
N LEU A 16 -12.15 14.23 4.48
CA LEU A 16 -12.49 13.47 5.68
C LEU A 16 -11.27 13.22 6.57
N SER A 17 -10.11 12.92 5.98
CA SER A 17 -8.85 12.77 6.73
C SER A 17 -8.41 14.10 7.35
N GLU A 18 -8.57 15.22 6.62
CA GLU A 18 -8.30 16.56 7.13
C GLU A 18 -9.24 16.92 8.30
N ALA A 19 -10.52 16.56 8.21
CA ALA A 19 -11.49 16.80 9.29
C ALA A 19 -11.08 16.09 10.58
N VAL A 20 -10.66 14.83 10.48
CA VAL A 20 -10.19 14.03 11.63
C VAL A 20 -8.91 14.62 12.20
N LEU A 21 -7.94 14.94 11.35
CA LEU A 21 -6.68 15.56 11.76
C LEU A 21 -6.92 16.91 12.46
N GLY A 22 -7.79 17.76 11.90
CA GLY A 22 -8.15 19.06 12.46
C GLY A 22 -8.80 18.97 13.84
N ILE A 23 -9.49 17.88 14.15
CA ILE A 23 -10.04 17.65 15.49
C ILE A 23 -8.95 17.17 16.44
N GLN A 24 -8.07 16.28 15.99
CA GLN A 24 -6.92 15.81 16.78
C GLN A 24 -5.97 16.97 17.14
N THR A 25 -5.73 17.89 16.21
CA THR A 25 -4.90 19.10 16.41
C THR A 25 -5.65 20.25 17.09
N ARG A 26 -6.90 20.03 17.54
CA ARG A 26 -7.77 21.03 18.18
C ARG A 26 -8.10 22.27 17.31
N LYS A 27 -7.87 22.21 15.98
CA LYS A 27 -8.31 23.24 15.01
C LYS A 27 -9.83 23.38 15.00
N TYR A 28 -10.56 22.28 15.13
CA TYR A 28 -12.03 22.28 15.22
C TYR A 28 -12.49 21.83 16.61
N LYS A 29 -13.45 22.57 17.19
CA LYS A 29 -14.00 22.28 18.53
C LYS A 29 -14.82 20.99 18.59
N SER A 30 -15.37 20.54 17.46
CA SER A 30 -16.24 19.36 17.41
C SER A 30 -16.30 18.73 16.02
N ALA A 31 -16.81 17.50 15.95
CA ALA A 31 -17.08 16.80 14.69
C ALA A 31 -18.05 17.58 13.78
N ASN A 32 -19.06 18.24 14.36
CA ASN A 32 -19.99 19.08 13.59
C ASN A 32 -19.28 20.31 13.01
N ALA A 33 -18.41 20.97 13.78
CA ALA A 33 -17.68 22.14 13.31
C ALA A 33 -16.75 21.80 12.13
N ALA A 34 -16.02 20.69 12.23
CA ALA A 34 -15.18 20.20 11.14
C ALA A 34 -16.00 19.80 9.90
N ALA A 35 -17.16 19.17 10.13
CA ALA A 35 -18.06 18.76 9.05
C ALA A 35 -18.65 19.95 8.28
N ILE A 36 -19.05 21.02 8.97
CA ILE A 36 -19.53 22.25 8.34
C ILE A 36 -18.40 22.92 7.56
N ALA A 37 -17.22 23.07 8.16
CA ALA A 37 -16.07 23.70 7.51
C ALA A 37 -15.63 22.98 6.22
N LEU A 38 -15.71 21.65 6.21
CA LEU A 38 -15.24 20.82 5.09
C LEU A 38 -16.39 20.29 4.21
N ASN A 39 -17.62 20.76 4.43
CA ASN A 39 -18.82 20.35 3.71
C ASN A 39 -19.01 18.81 3.68
N LEU A 40 -18.85 18.17 4.84
CA LEU A 40 -19.01 16.73 5.05
C LEU A 40 -20.24 16.44 5.89
N ARG A 41 -20.72 15.19 5.83
CA ARG A 41 -21.80 14.73 6.69
C ARG A 41 -21.26 14.49 8.11
N PRO A 42 -21.85 15.08 9.17
CA PRO A 42 -21.25 15.01 10.51
C PRO A 42 -21.13 13.61 11.10
N ASP A 43 -22.09 12.73 10.77
CA ASP A 43 -22.04 11.32 11.17
C ASP A 43 -20.80 10.62 10.61
N THR A 44 -20.43 10.92 9.35
CA THR A 44 -19.25 10.33 8.72
C THR A 44 -17.97 10.73 9.46
N VAL A 45 -17.85 12.01 9.83
CA VAL A 45 -16.71 12.50 10.63
C VAL A 45 -16.69 11.83 12.01
N ARG A 46 -17.83 11.75 12.69
CA ARG A 46 -17.96 11.08 14.00
C ARG A 46 -17.55 9.60 13.95
N ARG A 47 -17.97 8.86 12.92
CA ARG A 47 -17.58 7.46 12.72
C ARG A 47 -16.06 7.31 12.54
N ARG A 48 -15.40 8.23 11.82
CA ARG A 48 -13.94 8.20 11.65
C ARG A 48 -13.18 8.54 12.92
N ILE A 49 -13.65 9.51 13.69
CA ILE A 49 -13.04 9.82 15.01
C ILE A 49 -13.12 8.61 15.94
N ARG A 50 -14.22 7.85 15.90
CA ARG A 50 -14.38 6.59 16.64
C ARG A 50 -13.48 5.45 16.13
N GLY A 51 -12.66 5.68 15.11
CA GLY A 51 -11.77 4.68 14.54
C GLY A 51 -12.46 3.64 13.67
N ILE A 52 -13.70 3.88 13.23
CA ILE A 52 -14.38 2.94 12.32
C ILE A 52 -13.66 2.98 10.97
N PRO A 53 -13.10 1.85 10.50
CA PRO A 53 -12.35 1.83 9.25
C PRO A 53 -13.26 2.09 8.05
N THR A 54 -12.68 2.61 6.98
CA THR A 54 -13.31 2.60 5.67
C THR A 54 -13.44 1.16 5.16
N ARG A 55 -14.36 0.92 4.22
CA ARG A 55 -14.47 -0.38 3.56
C ARG A 55 -13.14 -0.84 2.93
N LYS A 56 -12.33 0.11 2.46
CA LYS A 56 -11.02 -0.16 1.85
C LYS A 56 -10.01 -0.61 2.90
N GLU A 57 -9.90 0.12 4.00
CA GLU A 57 -8.99 -0.24 5.11
C GLU A 57 -9.37 -1.60 5.71
N ALA A 58 -10.67 -1.83 5.94
CA ALA A 58 -11.16 -3.12 6.41
C ALA A 58 -10.82 -4.26 5.43
N ARG A 59 -10.98 -4.04 4.12
CA ARG A 59 -10.56 -5.02 3.11
C ARG A 59 -9.05 -5.23 3.07
N GLN A 60 -8.26 -4.16 3.22
CA GLN A 60 -6.80 -4.26 3.26
C GLN A 60 -6.34 -5.13 4.42
N GLN A 61 -6.98 -5.00 5.59
CA GLN A 61 -6.69 -5.84 6.77
C GLN A 61 -7.03 -7.32 6.54
N GLN A 62 -7.97 -7.62 5.64
CA GLN A 62 -8.36 -8.99 5.29
C GLN A 62 -7.50 -9.62 4.18
N GLN A 63 -6.62 -8.85 3.54
CA GLN A 63 -5.76 -9.36 2.47
C GLN A 63 -4.59 -10.17 3.04
N LEU A 64 -4.16 -11.19 2.27
CA LEU A 64 -3.03 -12.04 2.64
C LEU A 64 -1.67 -11.36 2.49
N LEU A 65 -1.59 -10.35 1.62
CA LEU A 65 -0.39 -9.58 1.35
C LEU A 65 -0.55 -8.19 1.96
N SER A 66 0.50 -7.73 2.63
CA SER A 66 0.59 -6.34 3.06
C SER A 66 0.73 -5.41 1.84
N LYS A 67 0.33 -4.15 2.00
CA LYS A 67 0.47 -3.13 0.94
C LYS A 67 1.91 -2.99 0.43
N ASN A 68 2.90 -3.17 1.30
CA ASN A 68 4.32 -3.14 0.92
C ASN A 68 4.68 -4.33 0.04
N GLN A 69 4.23 -5.53 0.40
CA GLN A 69 4.42 -6.74 -0.40
C GLN A 69 3.73 -6.63 -1.77
N GLU A 70 2.50 -6.11 -1.83
CA GLU A 70 1.80 -5.84 -3.09
C GLU A 70 2.56 -4.85 -3.96
N ASN A 71 3.14 -3.79 -3.38
CA ASN A 71 3.95 -2.81 -4.10
C ASN A 71 5.24 -3.42 -4.68
N THR A 72 5.91 -4.30 -3.92
CA THR A 72 7.10 -5.03 -4.37
C THR A 72 6.76 -5.93 -5.56
N LEU A 73 5.66 -6.69 -5.48
CA LEU A 73 5.15 -7.49 -6.60
C LEU A 73 4.81 -6.62 -7.81
N LEU A 74 4.13 -5.49 -7.60
CA LEU A 74 3.77 -4.57 -8.67
C LEU A 74 5.01 -4.02 -9.39
N LYS A 75 6.07 -3.67 -8.65
CA LYS A 75 7.32 -3.19 -9.22
C LYS A 75 7.96 -4.26 -10.09
N TRP A 76 8.07 -5.48 -9.59
CA TRP A 76 8.62 -6.62 -10.33
C TRP A 76 7.83 -6.93 -11.61
N ILE A 77 6.50 -6.94 -11.55
CA ILE A 77 5.66 -7.14 -12.75
C ILE A 77 5.91 -6.04 -13.78
N LYS A 78 6.03 -4.78 -13.34
CA LYS A 78 6.32 -3.66 -14.24
C LYS A 78 7.69 -3.80 -14.90
N GLU A 79 8.72 -4.18 -14.14
CA GLU A 79 10.07 -4.41 -14.67
C GLU A 79 10.09 -5.55 -15.70
N LEU A 80 9.40 -6.66 -15.42
CA LEU A 80 9.24 -7.75 -16.37
C LEU A 80 8.49 -7.30 -17.64
N THR A 81 7.42 -6.52 -17.47
CA THR A 81 6.65 -6.01 -18.61
C THR A 81 7.51 -5.08 -19.48
N ILE A 82 8.36 -4.26 -18.87
CA ILE A 82 9.30 -3.37 -19.58
C ILE A 82 10.36 -4.17 -20.33
N SER A 83 10.85 -5.29 -19.77
CA SER A 83 11.81 -6.17 -20.44
C SER A 83 11.20 -7.04 -21.55
N GLY A 84 9.90 -6.92 -21.79
CA GLY A 84 9.18 -7.65 -22.84
C GLY A 84 8.63 -9.01 -22.39
N TYR A 85 8.75 -9.35 -21.10
CA TYR A 85 8.25 -10.61 -20.55
C TYR A 85 6.99 -10.38 -19.72
N ALA A 86 5.87 -10.97 -20.15
CA ALA A 86 4.66 -11.00 -19.32
C ALA A 86 4.70 -12.23 -18.38
N PRO A 87 4.76 -12.05 -17.05
CA PRO A 87 4.78 -13.19 -16.13
C PRO A 87 3.47 -13.98 -16.21
N SER A 88 3.58 -15.30 -16.35
CA SER A 88 2.43 -16.21 -16.26
C SER A 88 1.82 -16.17 -14.86
N HIS A 89 0.50 -16.37 -14.78
CA HIS A 89 -0.23 -16.42 -13.51
C HIS A 89 0.35 -17.45 -12.52
N ARG A 90 0.90 -18.56 -13.01
CA ARG A 90 1.56 -19.56 -12.16
C ARG A 90 2.78 -18.97 -11.45
N ILE A 91 3.68 -18.35 -12.22
CA ILE A 91 4.91 -17.72 -11.68
C ILE A 91 4.53 -16.59 -10.73
N LEU A 92 3.53 -15.77 -11.10
CA LEU A 92 3.06 -14.69 -10.24
C LEU A 92 2.55 -15.20 -8.88
N ARG A 93 1.84 -16.34 -8.86
CA ARG A 93 1.37 -16.96 -7.61
C ARG A 93 2.54 -17.46 -6.76
N GLU A 94 3.48 -18.17 -7.36
CA GLU A 94 4.68 -18.68 -6.67
C GLU A 94 5.47 -17.53 -6.03
N VAL A 95 5.74 -16.46 -6.79
CA VAL A 95 6.45 -15.27 -6.29
C VAL A 95 5.64 -14.55 -5.21
N ALA A 96 4.32 -14.48 -5.32
CA ALA A 96 3.47 -13.89 -4.29
C ALA A 96 3.51 -14.67 -2.96
N ASP A 97 3.56 -16.01 -3.02
CA ASP A 97 3.71 -16.85 -1.83
C ASP A 97 5.10 -16.72 -1.19
N GLU A 98 6.16 -16.56 -1.99
CA GLU A 98 7.50 -16.25 -1.49
C GLU A 98 7.55 -14.90 -0.77
N VAL A 99 6.94 -13.87 -1.39
CA VAL A 99 6.82 -12.52 -0.84
C VAL A 99 6.04 -12.52 0.46
N ARG A 100 4.94 -13.28 0.52
CA ARG A 100 4.16 -13.46 1.75
C ARG A 100 4.98 -14.15 2.85
N SER A 101 5.79 -15.14 2.49
CA SER A 101 6.61 -15.92 3.43
C SER A 101 7.92 -15.24 3.84
N ASN A 102 8.22 -14.03 3.34
CA ASN A 102 9.51 -13.34 3.48
C ASN A 102 10.71 -14.18 3.03
N LYS A 103 10.49 -15.17 2.15
CA LYS A 103 11.52 -16.09 1.64
C LYS A 103 12.06 -15.64 0.27
N CYS A 104 11.72 -14.42 -0.16
CA CYS A 104 12.01 -13.88 -1.48
C CYS A 104 13.44 -14.18 -1.95
N ARG A 105 13.59 -15.12 -2.89
CA ARG A 105 14.85 -15.32 -3.61
C ARG A 105 14.99 -14.31 -4.75
N VAL A 106 13.86 -13.98 -5.39
CA VAL A 106 13.76 -13.08 -6.55
C VAL A 106 14.17 -11.63 -6.23
N PHE A 107 14.05 -11.20 -4.97
CA PHE A 107 14.34 -9.83 -4.54
C PHE A 107 15.65 -9.70 -3.75
N GLN A 108 16.46 -10.76 -3.66
CA GLN A 108 17.75 -10.67 -3.00
C GLN A 108 18.70 -9.82 -3.87
N PRO A 109 19.26 -8.72 -3.35
CA PRO A 109 20.38 -8.08 -4.03
C PRO A 109 21.51 -9.10 -4.11
N GLN A 110 22.12 -9.26 -5.28
CA GLN A 110 23.32 -10.09 -5.49
C GLN A 110 24.50 -9.52 -4.68
N GLN A 111 24.49 -9.65 -3.35
CA GLN A 111 25.65 -9.30 -2.52
C GLN A 111 26.63 -10.47 -2.37
N HIS A 112 26.30 -11.65 -2.89
CA HIS A 112 27.09 -12.87 -2.70
C HIS A 112 28.02 -13.22 -3.87
N LEU A 113 27.90 -12.61 -5.06
CA LEU A 113 28.81 -12.93 -6.18
C LEU A 113 30.16 -12.20 -6.13
N GLN A 114 30.29 -11.13 -5.34
CA GLN A 114 31.53 -10.34 -5.33
C GLN A 114 32.58 -10.85 -4.33
N GLN A 115 32.20 -11.67 -3.33
CA GLN A 115 33.15 -12.18 -2.32
C GLN A 115 33.92 -13.43 -2.78
N GLN A 116 33.49 -14.15 -3.83
CA GLN A 116 34.21 -15.33 -4.31
C GLN A 116 35.38 -15.03 -5.28
N GLN A 117 35.51 -13.80 -5.78
CA GLN A 117 36.63 -13.45 -6.69
C GLN A 117 37.90 -12.95 -5.98
N GLN A 118 37.89 -12.74 -4.66
CA GLN A 118 39.06 -12.22 -3.94
C GLN A 118 39.89 -13.29 -3.21
N GLN A 119 39.62 -14.58 -3.40
CA GLN A 119 40.35 -15.68 -2.74
C GLN A 119 41.06 -16.60 -3.74
N GLN A 120 41.67 -16.06 -4.80
CA GLN A 120 42.67 -16.81 -5.56
C GLN A 120 44.07 -16.44 -5.05
N PRO A 121 44.82 -17.38 -4.43
CA PRO A 121 46.22 -17.15 -4.11
C PRO A 121 47.01 -17.12 -5.43
N GLN A 122 47.76 -16.04 -5.66
CA GLN A 122 48.75 -15.99 -6.74
C GLN A 122 49.94 -16.86 -6.32
N THR A 123 50.22 -17.91 -7.10
CA THR A 123 51.52 -18.61 -7.15
C THR A 123 52.48 -17.86 -8.05
#